data_AF-A0A930Y8Z7-F1
#
_entry.id   AF-A0A930Y8Z7-F1
#
_cell.length_a   1.000
_cell.length_b   1.000
_cell.length_c   1.000
_cell.angle_alpha   90.00
_cell.angle_beta   90.00
_cell.angle_gamma   90.00
#
_symmetry.space_group_name_H-M   'P 1'
#
loop_
_entity.id
_entity.type
_entity.pdbx_description
1 polymer ?
#
loop_
_entity_poly.entity_id
_entity_poly.type
_entity_poly.pdbx_seq_one_letter_code
_entity_poly.pdbx_strand_id
1 'polypeptide(L)'
;MRHGSPVTSPAYAYSVAEAAELLGVSDDTMRRWCEAGRVPTRRDAGRTVVDGADLAELAVSLADVPDPGRSASVSARNRMLGLVTRVRKDTVMAQVDMVCGPYRLVSLMSAEAADDLRLAPGARVVASVKSTNVIVELP
;
A
#
# COMPACT_ATOMS: atom_id res chain seq x y z
N MET A 1 8.61 34.75 -11.20
CA MET A 1 7.58 34.78 -10.14
C MET A 1 7.06 33.35 -9.96
N ARG A 2 6.87 32.94 -8.71
CA ARG A 2 6.82 31.54 -8.22
C ARG A 2 5.80 30.68 -8.97
N HIS A 3 6.24 29.60 -9.62
CA HIS A 3 5.38 28.47 -9.95
C HIS A 3 5.13 27.68 -8.66
N GLY A 4 3.98 27.92 -8.04
CA GLY A 4 3.42 26.98 -7.06
C GLY A 4 2.94 25.75 -7.83
N SER A 5 3.69 24.66 -7.77
CA SER A 5 3.19 23.33 -8.13
C SER A 5 1.90 23.07 -7.34
N PRO A 6 0.86 22.50 -7.95
CA PRO A 6 -0.32 22.10 -7.18
C PRO A 6 0.12 20.97 -6.24
N VAL A 7 0.18 21.27 -4.95
CA VAL A 7 0.25 20.25 -3.91
C VAL A 7 -1.11 19.56 -3.95
N THR A 8 -1.19 18.46 -4.71
CA THR A 8 -2.34 17.56 -4.69
C THR A 8 -2.52 17.12 -3.24
N SER A 9 -3.59 17.58 -2.59
CA SER A 9 -3.95 17.08 -1.27
C SER A 9 -3.98 15.55 -1.34
N PRO A 10 -3.23 14.84 -0.48
CA PRO A 10 -3.16 13.40 -0.56
C PRO A 10 -4.53 12.86 -0.18
N ALA A 11 -5.12 12.07 -1.08
CA ALA A 11 -6.45 11.47 -0.89
C ALA A 11 -6.49 10.54 0.35
N TYR A 12 -5.33 10.12 0.86
CA TYR A 12 -5.18 9.23 2.01
C TYR A 12 -4.03 9.71 2.91
N ALA A 13 -4.28 9.77 4.21
CA ALA A 13 -3.27 10.07 5.23
C ALA A 13 -3.43 9.10 6.41
N TYR A 14 -2.31 8.53 6.87
CA TYR A 14 -2.27 7.48 7.88
C TYR A 14 -1.51 7.95 9.11
N SER A 15 -2.00 7.63 10.31
CA SER A 15 -1.21 7.73 11.53
C SER A 15 -0.02 6.76 11.48
N VAL A 16 0.99 7.00 12.32
CA VAL A 16 2.17 6.12 12.43
C VAL A 16 1.76 4.66 12.72
N ALA A 17 0.76 4.44 13.57
CA ALA A 17 0.26 3.11 13.90
C ALA A 17 -0.44 2.43 12.71
N GLU A 18 -1.31 3.16 12.00
CA GLU A 18 -1.99 2.63 10.80
C GLU A 18 -0.98 2.30 9.68
N ALA A 19 0.05 3.14 9.53
CA ALA A 19 1.12 2.91 8.57
C ALA A 19 1.95 1.66 8.93
N ALA A 20 2.26 1.47 10.21
CA ALA A 20 2.95 0.28 10.72
C ALA A 20 2.14 -1.00 10.44
N GLU A 21 0.84 -0.97 10.74
CA GLU A 21 -0.11 -2.06 10.47
C GLU A 21 -0.13 -2.41 8.97
N LEU A 22 -0.25 -1.41 8.09
CA LEU A 22 -0.32 -1.60 6.64
C LEU A 22 0.96 -2.21 6.05
N LEU A 23 2.10 -1.81 6.56
CA LEU A 23 3.38 -2.38 6.19
C LEU A 23 3.66 -3.70 6.93
N GLY A 24 2.87 -4.10 7.92
CA GLY A 24 3.18 -5.28 8.74
C GLY A 24 4.53 -5.17 9.45
N VAL A 25 4.84 -3.99 9.99
CA VAL A 25 6.01 -3.72 10.85
C VAL A 25 5.54 -3.22 12.22
N SER A 26 6.44 -3.13 13.20
CA SER A 26 6.08 -2.57 14.51
C SER A 26 5.97 -1.04 14.48
N ASP A 27 5.12 -0.47 15.35
CA ASP A 27 4.99 0.98 15.55
C ASP A 27 6.34 1.66 15.83
N ASP A 28 7.22 1.00 16.59
CA ASP A 28 8.57 1.49 16.89
C ASP A 28 9.43 1.58 15.63
N THR A 29 9.38 0.55 14.77
CA THR A 29 10.09 0.55 13.48
C THR A 29 9.59 1.68 12.58
N MET A 30 8.27 1.85 12.49
CA MET A 30 7.68 2.91 11.67
C MET A 30 8.06 4.30 12.20
N ARG A 31 8.01 4.51 13.52
CA ARG A 31 8.44 5.76 14.17
C ARG A 31 9.91 6.07 13.86
N ARG A 32 10.80 5.09 14.00
CA ARG A 32 12.22 5.24 13.68
C ARG A 32 12.45 5.61 12.22
N TRP A 33 11.70 5.04 11.28
CA TRP A 33 11.81 5.39 9.86
C TRP A 33 11.33 6.81 9.56
N CYS A 34 10.26 7.27 10.20
CA CYS A 34 9.81 8.66 10.13
C CYS A 34 10.88 9.62 10.67
N GLU A 35 11.45 9.33 11.85
CA GLU A 35 12.51 10.14 12.46
C GLU A 35 13.80 10.17 11.63
N ALA A 36 14.13 9.04 10.99
CA ALA A 36 15.26 8.93 10.07
C ALA A 36 15.02 9.57 8.68
N GLY A 37 13.83 10.12 8.43
CA GLY A 37 13.47 10.75 7.15
C GLY A 37 13.34 9.75 5.98
N ARG A 38 13.18 8.46 6.27
CA ARG A 38 13.02 7.40 5.25
C ARG A 38 11.66 7.49 4.55
N VAL A 39 10.69 8.15 5.18
CA VAL A 39 9.40 8.50 4.60
C VAL A 39 9.03 9.91 5.06
N PRO A 40 8.56 10.79 4.15
CA PRO A 40 8.05 12.10 4.51
C PRO A 40 6.91 12.00 5.54
N THR A 41 6.85 12.99 6.43
CA THR A 41 5.76 13.11 7.41
C THR A 41 5.20 14.52 7.41
N ARG A 42 3.92 14.63 7.72
CA ARG A 42 3.21 15.90 7.88
C ARG A 42 2.48 15.93 9.21
N ARG A 43 2.18 17.14 9.69
CA ARG A 43 1.26 17.36 10.81
C ARG A 43 -0.15 17.59 10.28
N ASP A 44 -1.09 16.80 10.75
CA ASP A 44 -2.51 16.91 10.41
C ASP A 44 -3.31 16.87 11.71
N ALA A 45 -4.13 17.90 11.98
CA ALA A 45 -4.90 18.01 13.23
C ALA A 45 -4.12 17.68 14.53
N GLY A 46 -2.84 18.04 14.62
CA GLY A 46 -2.01 17.78 15.81
C GLY A 46 -1.46 16.35 15.94
N ARG A 47 -1.65 15.49 14.94
CA ARG A 47 -1.01 14.16 14.84
C ARG A 47 0.01 14.12 13.69
N THR A 48 1.02 13.27 13.85
CA THR A 48 1.97 12.99 12.76
C THR A 48 1.34 11.96 11.86
N VAL A 49 1.25 12.31 10.57
CA VAL A 49 0.70 11.44 9.54
C VAL A 49 1.71 11.25 8.41
N VAL A 50 1.57 10.12 7.73
CA VAL A 50 2.27 9.78 6.50
C VAL A 50 1.25 9.82 5.38
N ASP A 51 1.61 10.50 4.29
CA ASP A 51 0.76 10.56 3.11
C ASP A 51 0.78 9.20 2.39
N GLY A 52 -0.39 8.75 1.90
CA GLY A 52 -0.55 7.40 1.36
C GLY A 52 0.39 7.11 0.18
N ALA A 53 0.65 8.11 -0.67
CA ALA A 53 1.56 7.96 -1.82
C ALA A 53 3.00 7.69 -1.35
N ASP A 54 3.49 8.45 -0.36
CA ASP A 54 4.82 8.26 0.22
C ASP A 54 4.94 6.91 0.93
N LEU A 55 3.88 6.48 1.62
CA LEU A 55 3.81 5.17 2.26
C LEU A 55 3.88 4.03 1.22
N ALA A 56 3.26 4.23 0.05
CA ALA A 56 3.26 3.26 -1.04
C ALA A 56 4.65 3.15 -1.70
N GLU A 57 5.35 4.26 -1.90
CA GLU A 57 6.74 4.25 -2.38
C GLU A 57 7.67 3.52 -1.40
N LEU A 58 7.52 3.78 -0.10
CA LEU A 58 8.26 3.04 0.92
C LEU A 58 7.94 1.54 0.86
N ALA A 59 6.66 1.16 0.71
CA ALA A 59 6.25 -0.24 0.63
C ALA A 59 6.93 -0.99 -0.54
N VAL A 60 7.05 -0.35 -1.71
CA VAL A 60 7.76 -0.90 -2.87
C VAL A 60 9.23 -1.16 -2.53
N SER A 61 9.92 -0.18 -1.93
CA SER A 61 11.34 -0.32 -1.57
C SER A 61 11.61 -1.45 -0.57
N LEU A 62 10.62 -1.77 0.28
CA LEU A 62 10.72 -2.85 1.26
C LEU A 62 10.43 -4.23 0.65
N ALA A 63 9.59 -4.31 -0.38
CA ALA A 63 9.26 -5.56 -1.04
C ALA A 63 10.44 -6.14 -1.86
N ASP A 64 11.36 -5.28 -2.31
CA ASP A 64 12.57 -5.69 -3.04
C ASP A 64 13.65 -6.30 -2.11
N VAL A 65 13.45 -6.28 -0.79
CA VAL A 65 14.35 -6.90 0.20
C VAL A 65 13.67 -8.14 0.79
N PRO A 66 14.10 -9.37 0.44
CA PRO A 66 13.52 -10.58 1.01
C PRO A 66 13.84 -10.66 2.50
N ASP A 67 12.83 -10.49 3.36
CA ASP A 67 12.94 -10.69 4.82
C ASP A 67 12.11 -11.91 5.25
N PRO A 68 12.76 -13.05 5.59
CA PRO A 68 12.08 -14.24 6.09
C PRO A 68 11.32 -14.05 7.41
N GLY A 69 11.57 -12.96 8.15
CA GLY A 69 10.98 -12.69 9.47
C GLY A 69 9.60 -12.01 9.43
N ARG A 70 9.15 -11.50 8.28
CA ARG A 70 7.92 -10.70 8.15
C ARG A 70 6.68 -11.59 7.99
N SER A 71 6.40 -12.43 8.98
CA SER A 71 5.20 -13.28 9.01
C SER A 71 4.06 -12.59 9.77
N ALA A 72 3.19 -11.86 9.08
CA ALA A 72 1.89 -11.49 9.62
C ALA A 72 0.90 -12.65 9.42
N SER A 73 0.18 -13.06 10.47
CA SER A 73 -0.80 -14.14 10.41
C SER A 73 -2.03 -13.72 9.58
N VAL A 74 -2.01 -14.01 8.28
CA VAL A 74 -3.12 -13.71 7.39
C VAL A 74 -3.95 -14.98 7.14
N SER A 75 -4.95 -15.18 8.00
CA SER A 75 -6.03 -16.13 7.75
C SER A 75 -7.23 -15.72 8.62
N ALA A 76 -8.37 -15.37 8.03
CA ALA A 76 -9.31 -16.40 7.59
C ALA A 76 -9.52 -16.47 6.07
N ARG A 77 -8.73 -17.36 5.45
CA ARG A 77 -8.87 -17.97 4.11
C ARG A 77 -8.73 -17.08 2.87
N ASN A 78 -7.64 -16.31 2.81
CA ASN A 78 -7.13 -15.56 1.63
C ASN A 78 -7.56 -14.08 1.52
N ARG A 79 -7.84 -13.42 2.64
CA ARG A 79 -8.03 -11.97 2.67
C ARG A 79 -6.79 -11.32 3.28
N MET A 80 -6.05 -10.55 2.49
CA MET A 80 -4.82 -9.89 2.88
C MET A 80 -5.03 -8.37 2.90
N LEU A 81 -4.75 -7.73 4.04
CA LEU A 81 -4.66 -6.26 4.07
C LEU A 81 -3.47 -5.82 3.22
N GLY A 82 -3.65 -4.76 2.46
CA GLY A 82 -2.58 -4.23 1.61
C GLY A 82 -2.73 -2.77 1.27
N LEU A 83 -1.68 -2.27 0.63
CA LEU A 83 -1.56 -0.91 0.14
C LEU A 83 -1.38 -0.96 -1.38
N VAL A 84 -2.21 -0.23 -2.12
CA VAL A 84 -2.05 -0.09 -3.57
C VAL A 84 -0.78 0.69 -3.84
N THR A 85 0.10 0.14 -4.69
CA THR A 85 1.36 0.79 -5.09
C THR A 85 1.30 1.34 -6.50
N ARG A 86 0.44 0.78 -7.36
CA ARG A 86 0.24 1.26 -8.73
C ARG A 86 -1.12 0.86 -9.26
N VAL A 87 -1.73 1.75 -10.03
CA VAL A 87 -2.93 1.46 -10.83
C VAL A 87 -2.64 1.81 -12.28
N ARG A 88 -2.77 0.84 -13.18
CA ARG A 88 -2.69 1.02 -14.63
C ARG A 88 -4.04 0.67 -15.21
N LYS A 89 -4.68 1.61 -15.90
CA LYS A 89 -5.99 1.40 -16.52
C LYS A 89 -5.87 1.56 -18.02
N ASP A 90 -6.53 0.67 -18.75
CA ASP A 90 -6.89 0.89 -20.15
C ASP A 90 -8.40 1.18 -20.22
N THR A 91 -9.01 1.04 -21.40
CA THR A 91 -10.43 1.33 -21.62
C THR A 91 -11.37 0.34 -20.90
N VAL A 92 -10.95 -0.90 -20.69
CA VAL A 92 -11.82 -2.00 -20.21
C VAL A 92 -11.31 -2.59 -18.90
N MET A 93 -10.00 -2.70 -18.75
CA MET A 93 -9.31 -3.38 -17.67
C MET A 93 -8.42 -2.44 -16.87
N ALA A 94 -8.21 -2.81 -15.61
CA ALA A 94 -7.28 -2.20 -14.69
C ALA A 94 -6.38 -3.28 -14.09
N GLN A 95 -5.09 -3.01 -14.10
CA GLN A 95 -4.08 -3.70 -13.31
C GLN A 95 -3.81 -2.89 -12.04
N VAL A 96 -3.98 -3.53 -10.89
CA VAL A 96 -3.73 -2.95 -9.57
C VAL A 96 -2.62 -3.74 -8.90
N ASP A 97 -1.45 -3.12 -8.75
CA ASP A 97 -0.34 -3.67 -7.98
C ASP A 97 -0.49 -3.24 -6.52
N MET A 98 -0.26 -4.19 -5.61
CA MET A 98 -0.38 -3.96 -4.17
C MET A 98 0.67 -4.72 -3.39
N VAL A 99 1.03 -4.17 -2.23
CA VAL A 99 1.87 -4.84 -1.23
C VAL A 99 0.96 -5.22 -0.06
N CYS A 100 0.99 -6.50 0.31
CA CYS A 100 0.21 -7.08 1.40
C CYS A 100 1.16 -7.73 2.40
N GLY A 101 1.65 -6.97 3.38
CA GLY A 101 2.72 -7.43 4.28
C GLY A 101 4.00 -7.76 3.48
N PRO A 102 4.53 -8.99 3.54
CA PRO A 102 5.73 -9.38 2.79
C PRO A 102 5.47 -9.71 1.31
N TYR A 103 4.21 -9.76 0.88
CA TYR A 103 3.85 -10.26 -0.45
C TYR A 103 3.52 -9.11 -1.42
N ARG A 104 3.95 -9.25 -2.67
CA ARG A 104 3.47 -8.42 -3.78
C ARG A 104 2.36 -9.16 -4.52
N LEU A 105 1.20 -8.53 -4.66
CA LEU A 105 0.06 -9.07 -5.40
C LEU A 105 -0.28 -8.16 -6.58
N VAL A 106 -0.83 -8.77 -7.63
CA VAL A 106 -1.38 -8.06 -8.79
C VAL A 106 -2.81 -8.53 -8.97
N SER A 107 -3.76 -7.58 -8.98
CA SER A 107 -5.15 -7.83 -9.31
C SER A 107 -5.48 -7.28 -10.69
N LEU A 108 -6.19 -8.08 -11.49
CA LEU A 108 -6.81 -7.63 -12.73
C LEU A 108 -8.32 -7.51 -12.51
N MET A 109 -8.87 -6.33 -12.78
CA MET A 109 -10.30 -6.04 -12.65
C MET A 109 -10.75 -5.09 -13.76
N SER A 110 -12.04 -4.80 -13.88
CA SER A 110 -12.49 -3.81 -14.87
C SER A 110 -12.02 -2.40 -14.51
N ALA A 111 -11.82 -1.55 -15.51
CA ALA A 111 -11.47 -0.14 -15.33
C ALA A 111 -12.53 0.60 -14.49
N GLU A 112 -13.81 0.34 -14.77
CA GLU A 112 -14.95 0.89 -14.03
C GLU A 112 -14.90 0.53 -12.54
N ALA A 113 -14.65 -0.75 -12.20
CA ALA A 113 -14.58 -1.16 -10.80
C ALA A 113 -13.41 -0.52 -10.06
N ALA A 114 -12.27 -0.29 -10.73
CA ALA A 114 -11.15 0.43 -10.13
C ALA A 114 -11.49 1.90 -9.85
N ASP A 115 -12.28 2.52 -10.73
CA ASP A 115 -12.75 3.90 -10.59
C ASP A 115 -13.83 4.05 -9.51
N ASP A 116 -14.79 3.13 -9.44
CA ASP A 116 -15.83 3.10 -8.41
C ASP A 116 -15.22 3.00 -7.01
N LEU A 117 -14.19 2.17 -6.87
CA LEU A 117 -13.42 2.02 -5.63
C LEU A 117 -12.41 3.15 -5.41
N ARG A 118 -12.24 4.06 -6.39
CA ARG A 118 -11.30 5.18 -6.39
C ARG A 118 -9.86 4.72 -6.09
N LEU A 119 -9.47 3.58 -6.67
CA LEU A 119 -8.15 3.00 -6.42
C LEU A 119 -7.07 3.91 -6.99
N ALA A 120 -6.11 4.25 -6.13
CA ALA A 120 -4.93 5.02 -6.46
C ALA A 120 -3.76 4.54 -5.58
N PRO A 121 -2.50 4.79 -5.98
CA PRO A 121 -1.35 4.58 -5.09
C PRO A 121 -1.59 5.19 -3.71
N GLY A 122 -1.37 4.41 -2.67
CA GLY A 122 -1.63 4.77 -1.28
C GLY A 122 -3.00 4.38 -0.74
N ALA A 123 -3.91 3.82 -1.56
CA ALA A 123 -5.19 3.34 -1.08
C ALA A 123 -5.03 2.04 -0.24
N ARG A 124 -5.64 2.02 0.96
CA ARG A 124 -5.77 0.83 1.80
C ARG A 124 -6.83 -0.11 1.21
N VAL A 125 -6.45 -1.37 0.98
CA VAL A 125 -7.31 -2.39 0.36
C VAL A 125 -7.27 -3.70 1.12
N VAL A 126 -8.26 -4.54 0.86
CA VAL A 126 -8.25 -5.96 1.24
C VAL A 126 -8.20 -6.79 -0.03
N ALA A 127 -7.06 -7.41 -0.31
CA ALA A 127 -6.91 -8.37 -1.39
C ALA A 127 -7.56 -9.69 -0.98
N SER A 128 -8.63 -10.09 -1.65
CA SER A 128 -9.28 -11.39 -1.41
C SER A 128 -9.05 -12.34 -2.57
N VAL A 129 -8.38 -13.47 -2.34
CA VAL A 129 -8.18 -14.51 -3.35
C VAL A 129 -9.20 -15.62 -3.15
N LYS A 130 -10.00 -15.94 -4.17
CA LYS A 130 -10.94 -17.05 -4.09
C LYS A 130 -10.17 -18.36 -3.86
N SER A 131 -10.53 -19.12 -2.83
CA SER A 131 -9.78 -20.33 -2.42
C SER A 131 -9.71 -21.44 -3.48
N THR A 132 -10.50 -21.36 -4.55
CA THR A 132 -10.52 -22.31 -5.67
C THR A 132 -9.58 -21.93 -6.82
N ASN A 133 -8.91 -20.78 -6.78
CA ASN A 133 -8.12 -20.25 -7.88
C ASN A 133 -6.67 -20.03 -7.45
N VAL A 134 -5.91 -21.13 -7.41
CA VAL A 134 -4.47 -21.12 -7.17
C VAL A 134 -3.81 -21.86 -8.34
N ILE A 135 -2.87 -21.19 -9.00
CA ILE A 135 -2.01 -21.79 -10.02
C ILE A 135 -0.69 -22.14 -9.34
N VAL A 136 -0.25 -23.40 -9.49
CA VAL A 136 1.01 -23.90 -8.94
C VAL A 136 1.86 -24.35 -10.12
N GLU A 137 3.11 -23.89 -10.17
CA GLU A 137 4.10 -24.28 -11.17
C GLU A 137 5.34 -24.83 -10.46
N LEU A 138 6.09 -25.71 -11.15
CA LEU A 138 7.38 -26.20 -10.66
C LEU A 138 8.44 -25.09 -10.79
N PRO A 139 9.41 -25.02 -9.87
CA PRO A 139 10.43 -23.97 -9.87
C PRO A 139 11.33 -23.97 -11.10
#